data_AF-A0A8K0U6F6-F1
#
_entry.id   AF-A0A8K0U6F6-F1
#
_cell.length_a   1.000
_cell.length_b   1.000
_cell.length_c   1.000
_cell.angle_alpha   90.00
_cell.angle_beta   90.00
_cell.angle_gamma   90.00
#
_symmetry.space_group_name_H-M   'P 1'
#
loop_
_entity.id
_entity.type
_entity.pdbx_description
1 polymer ?
#
loop_
_entity_poly.entity_id
_entity_poly.type
_entity_poly.pdbx_seq_one_letter_code
_entity_poly.pdbx_strand_id
1 'polypeptide(L)'
;MQNQDPRASPTGVTETTLEIGRYLDSTHGDQFAWYDVPGSGTLKIPDWQYFNAQGLYVFDCIIVLFNNRFTMTDQAILTNCRRFKIPTFIVRSKADQHIHNLMKEMGYESDEEGDGNREQLYKSARAQLIAETRQSVKQNLADAQLPDQRIYIVSNKALLGIVKDKAPKKAIDEIELLRDLYGEAHRSGKFIHGVPNTALTSAHSH
;
A
#
# COMPACT_ATOMS: atom_id res chain seq x y z
N MET A 1 -4.07 14.20 1.36
CA MET A 1 -3.62 15.04 2.49
C MET A 1 -2.18 15.50 2.27
N GLN A 2 -1.86 16.78 2.52
CA GLN A 2 -0.47 17.25 2.50
C GLN A 2 0.24 16.85 3.80
N ASN A 3 1.56 16.78 3.78
CA ASN A 3 2.42 16.44 4.93
C ASN A 3 2.34 17.43 6.11
N GLN A 4 1.52 18.48 5.99
CA GLN A 4 1.29 19.54 6.99
C GLN A 4 -0.20 19.71 7.34
N ASP A 5 -1.08 18.82 6.86
CA ASP A 5 -2.47 18.79 7.35
C ASP A 5 -2.46 18.33 8.81
N PRO A 6 -3.17 18.99 9.74
CA PRO A 6 -3.29 18.54 11.14
C PRO A 6 -3.82 17.09 11.29
N ARG A 7 -4.43 16.54 10.22
CA ARG A 7 -4.94 15.17 10.15
C ARG A 7 -4.04 14.23 9.32
N ALA A 8 -2.86 14.68 8.88
CA ALA A 8 -1.88 13.83 8.20
C ALA A 8 -0.94 13.17 9.22
N SER A 9 -0.54 11.93 8.96
CA SER A 9 0.48 11.26 9.77
C SER A 9 1.80 12.03 9.69
N PRO A 10 2.46 12.36 10.82
CA PRO A 10 3.75 13.03 10.82
C PRO A 10 4.81 12.13 10.18
N THR A 11 5.35 12.51 9.02
CA THR A 11 6.47 11.77 8.41
C THR A 11 7.80 12.38 8.86
N GLY A 12 8.54 11.63 9.69
CA GLY A 12 9.91 11.93 10.10
C GLY A 12 10.93 11.06 9.36
N VAL A 13 12.20 11.51 9.29
CA VAL A 13 13.34 10.69 8.82
C VAL A 13 13.62 9.52 9.78
N THR A 14 13.15 9.66 11.02
CA THR A 14 13.11 8.63 12.05
C THR A 14 11.65 8.20 12.20
N GLU A 15 11.34 6.90 12.11
CA GLU A 15 9.98 6.39 12.37
C GLU A 15 9.51 6.85 13.76
N THR A 16 8.47 7.70 13.81
CA THR A 16 7.98 8.33 15.05
C THR A 16 6.66 7.75 15.56
N THR A 17 6.05 6.85 14.81
CA THR A 17 4.73 6.28 15.14
C THR A 17 4.93 5.12 16.10
N LEU A 18 4.63 5.32 17.38
CA LEU A 18 4.65 4.28 18.42
C LEU A 18 3.24 3.71 18.70
N GLU A 19 2.20 4.38 18.21
CA GLU A 19 0.80 4.04 18.43
C GLU A 19 0.05 3.98 17.09
N ILE A 20 -0.94 3.08 16.97
CA ILE A 20 -1.73 2.94 15.75
C ILE A 20 -2.64 4.16 15.57
N GLY A 21 -2.47 4.89 14.46
CA GLY A 21 -3.30 6.05 14.11
C GLY A 21 -4.46 5.66 13.20
N ARG A 22 -5.70 6.04 13.55
CA ARG A 22 -6.89 5.83 12.71
C ARG A 22 -7.26 7.09 11.93
N TYR A 23 -7.47 6.95 10.63
CA TYR A 23 -7.87 8.02 9.72
C TYR A 23 -9.11 7.59 8.94
N LEU A 24 -10.17 8.39 8.97
CA LEU A 24 -11.37 8.12 8.18
C LEU A 24 -11.17 8.59 6.74
N ASP A 25 -11.70 7.82 5.78
CA ASP A 25 -11.71 8.23 4.39
C ASP A 25 -12.57 9.50 4.19
N SER A 26 -12.10 10.47 3.41
CA SER A 26 -12.81 11.74 3.23
C SER A 26 -14.09 11.61 2.40
N THR A 27 -14.17 10.59 1.55
CA THR A 27 -15.26 10.38 0.60
C THR A 27 -16.21 9.29 1.08
N HIS A 28 -15.68 8.32 1.83
CA HIS A 28 -16.39 7.11 2.26
C HIS A 28 -16.10 6.78 3.74
N GLY A 29 -16.04 7.79 4.61
CA GLY A 29 -15.64 7.65 6.02
C GLY A 29 -16.50 6.70 6.86
N ASP A 30 -17.74 6.45 6.44
CA ASP A 30 -18.65 5.49 7.10
C ASP A 30 -18.37 4.02 6.70
N GLN A 31 -17.55 3.80 5.67
CA GLN A 31 -17.27 2.47 5.11
C GLN A 31 -15.78 2.11 5.19
N PHE A 32 -14.88 3.09 5.17
CA PHE A 32 -13.43 2.87 5.14
C PHE A 32 -12.69 3.67 6.22
N ALA A 33 -11.85 2.96 6.97
CA ALA A 33 -10.89 3.54 7.89
C ALA A 33 -9.48 3.03 7.55
N TRP A 34 -8.55 3.96 7.44
CA TRP A 34 -7.13 3.70 7.29
C TRP A 34 -6.48 3.63 8.67
N TYR A 35 -5.61 2.66 8.88
CA TYR A 35 -4.83 2.52 10.09
C TYR A 35 -3.35 2.59 9.74
N ASP A 36 -2.67 3.59 10.29
CA ASP A 36 -1.21 3.72 10.20
C ASP A 36 -0.61 2.95 11.38
N VAL A 37 0.03 1.81 11.07
CA VAL A 37 0.60 0.91 12.07
C VAL A 37 2.11 1.15 12.18
N PRO A 38 2.67 1.30 13.40
CA PRO A 38 4.11 1.45 13.64
C PRO A 38 4.95 0.45 12.85
N GLY A 39 5.86 0.93 11.99
CA GLY A 39 6.72 0.05 11.22
C GLY A 39 7.62 -0.84 12.09
N SER A 40 7.93 -2.04 11.61
CA SER A 40 8.68 -3.05 12.36
C SER A 40 10.09 -2.63 12.77
N GLY A 41 10.73 -1.71 12.03
CA GLY A 41 12.05 -1.16 12.36
C GLY A 41 12.06 -0.29 13.61
N THR A 42 10.90 0.26 13.99
CA THR A 42 10.70 1.06 15.20
C THR A 42 10.68 0.20 16.46
N LEU A 43 10.33 -1.08 16.32
CA LEU A 43 10.01 -1.96 17.44
C LEU A 43 11.12 -3.00 17.63
N LYS A 44 11.54 -3.21 18.89
CA LYS A 44 12.49 -4.28 19.25
C LYS A 44 11.78 -5.64 19.34
N ILE A 45 10.95 -5.96 18.36
CA ILE A 45 10.15 -7.19 18.31
C ILE A 45 10.68 -8.05 17.16
N PRO A 46 10.88 -9.37 17.37
CA PRO A 46 11.25 -10.26 16.27
C PRO A 46 10.22 -10.22 15.14
N ASP A 47 10.67 -10.23 13.89
CA ASP A 47 9.84 -10.12 12.68
C ASP A 47 8.63 -11.07 12.68
N TRP A 48 8.82 -12.31 13.16
CA TRP A 48 7.77 -13.33 13.22
C TRP A 48 6.68 -13.07 14.28
N GLN A 49 6.96 -12.23 15.28
CA GLN A 49 5.99 -11.83 16.31
C GLN A 49 5.21 -10.57 15.93
N TYR A 50 5.77 -9.73 15.05
CA TYR A 50 5.23 -8.41 14.72
C TYR A 50 3.75 -8.46 14.33
N PHE A 51 3.36 -9.41 13.47
CA PHE A 51 1.98 -9.54 12.99
C PHE A 51 0.96 -9.69 14.13
N ASN A 52 1.27 -10.54 15.12
CA ASN A 52 0.39 -10.77 16.25
C ASN A 52 0.51 -9.63 17.28
N ALA A 53 1.72 -9.12 17.51
CA ALA A 53 1.96 -8.06 18.48
C ALA A 53 1.26 -6.75 18.10
N GLN A 54 1.20 -6.43 16.81
CA GLN A 54 0.47 -5.26 16.30
C GLN A 54 -1.01 -5.54 16.02
N GLY A 55 -1.51 -6.75 16.35
CA GLY A 55 -2.91 -7.09 16.16
C GLY A 55 -3.38 -7.09 14.71
N LEU A 56 -2.48 -7.34 13.74
CA LEU A 56 -2.79 -7.17 12.31
C LEU A 56 -3.94 -8.08 11.83
N TYR A 57 -4.22 -9.17 12.54
CA TYR A 57 -5.30 -10.10 12.23
C TYR A 57 -6.71 -9.50 12.33
N VAL A 58 -6.87 -8.31 12.92
CA VAL A 58 -8.19 -7.64 13.03
C VAL A 58 -8.58 -6.86 11.78
N PHE A 59 -7.65 -6.64 10.84
CA PHE A 59 -7.91 -5.85 9.64
C PHE A 59 -8.50 -6.70 8.52
N ASP A 60 -9.47 -6.14 7.81
CA ASP A 60 -10.11 -6.77 6.64
C ASP A 60 -9.17 -6.85 5.43
N CYS A 61 -8.13 -6.03 5.39
CA CYS A 61 -7.15 -5.94 4.33
C CYS A 61 -5.87 -5.28 4.85
N ILE A 62 -4.70 -5.71 4.36
CA ILE A 62 -3.39 -5.17 4.76
C ILE A 62 -2.62 -4.66 3.54
N ILE A 63 -2.10 -3.44 3.64
CA ILE A 63 -1.14 -2.89 2.68
C ILE A 63 0.27 -3.04 3.25
N VAL A 64 1.11 -3.83 2.60
CA VAL A 64 2.53 -3.97 2.94
C VAL A 64 3.31 -2.94 2.13
N LEU A 65 3.64 -1.81 2.76
CA LEU A 65 4.35 -0.70 2.15
C LEU A 65 5.85 -0.83 2.38
N PHE A 66 6.65 -0.89 1.32
CA PHE A 66 8.10 -0.84 1.41
C PHE A 66 8.69 0.25 0.49
N ASN A 67 9.96 0.59 0.70
CA ASN A 67 10.67 1.60 -0.08
C ASN A 67 11.71 0.95 -1.01
N ASN A 68 12.90 0.66 -0.48
CA ASN A 68 14.01 0.14 -1.28
C ASN A 68 14.16 -1.37 -1.22
N ARG A 69 13.84 -2.00 -0.08
CA ARG A 69 14.07 -3.43 0.14
C ARG A 69 12.82 -4.08 0.69
N PHE A 70 12.57 -5.28 0.20
CA PHE A 70 11.57 -6.18 0.73
C PHE A 70 12.22 -7.00 1.84
N THR A 71 11.73 -6.86 3.07
CA THR A 71 12.40 -7.34 4.28
C THR A 71 11.85 -8.70 4.74
N MET A 72 12.54 -9.32 5.70
CA MET A 72 12.03 -10.53 6.37
C MET A 72 10.72 -10.26 7.11
N THR A 73 10.55 -9.07 7.69
CA THR A 73 9.27 -8.65 8.28
C THR A 73 8.16 -8.61 7.25
N ASP A 74 8.39 -8.05 6.06
CA ASP A 74 7.38 -8.01 5.00
C ASP A 74 6.94 -9.42 4.60
N GLN A 75 7.90 -10.34 4.47
CA GLN A 75 7.64 -11.76 4.20
C GLN A 75 6.85 -12.43 5.34
N ALA A 76 7.20 -12.16 6.60
CA ALA A 76 6.52 -12.68 7.77
C ALA A 76 5.06 -12.17 7.86
N ILE A 77 4.83 -10.89 7.55
CA ILE A 77 3.49 -10.30 7.47
C ILE A 77 2.68 -11.04 6.40
N LEU A 78 3.18 -11.12 5.16
CA LEU A 78 2.48 -11.80 4.07
C LEU A 78 2.18 -13.28 4.37
N THR A 79 3.13 -13.97 5.01
CA THR A 79 2.96 -15.38 5.40
C THR A 79 1.82 -15.53 6.40
N ASN A 80 1.73 -14.66 7.39
CA ASN A 80 0.63 -14.66 8.34
C ASN A 80 -0.69 -14.24 7.67
N CYS A 81 -0.72 -13.19 6.85
CA CYS A 81 -1.92 -12.81 6.10
C CYS A 81 -2.48 -13.97 5.28
N ARG A 82 -1.62 -14.73 4.59
CA ARG A 82 -2.01 -15.96 3.87
C ARG A 82 -2.65 -17.00 4.80
N ARG A 83 -2.06 -17.22 5.98
CA ARG A 83 -2.58 -18.16 6.98
C ARG A 83 -3.95 -17.74 7.51
N PHE A 84 -4.14 -16.44 7.76
CA PHE A 84 -5.39 -15.86 8.25
C PHE A 84 -6.40 -15.52 7.14
N LYS A 85 -6.04 -15.76 5.87
CA LYS A 85 -6.83 -15.44 4.68
C LYS A 85 -7.20 -13.94 4.59
N ILE A 86 -6.27 -13.08 5.01
CA ILE A 86 -6.41 -11.63 4.91
C ILE A 86 -5.86 -11.17 3.55
N PRO A 87 -6.65 -10.48 2.72
CA PRO A 87 -6.18 -9.86 1.49
C PRO A 87 -4.99 -8.94 1.71
N THR A 88 -3.99 -9.02 0.83
CA THR A 88 -2.77 -8.20 0.91
C THR A 88 -2.48 -7.46 -0.38
N PHE A 89 -2.05 -6.21 -0.24
CA PHE A 89 -1.53 -5.40 -1.33
C PHE A 89 -0.07 -5.07 -1.04
N ILE A 90 0.83 -5.53 -1.92
CA ILE A 90 2.24 -5.19 -1.81
C ILE A 90 2.47 -3.89 -2.57
N VAL A 91 3.01 -2.88 -1.89
CA VAL A 91 3.17 -1.53 -2.46
C VAL A 91 4.60 -1.03 -2.27
N ARG A 92 5.26 -0.69 -3.38
CA ARG A 92 6.54 0.01 -3.38
C ARG A 92 6.30 1.51 -3.46
N SER A 93 6.70 2.23 -2.42
CA SER A 93 6.62 3.68 -2.33
C SER A 93 7.84 4.38 -2.94
N LYS A 94 7.78 5.73 -3.00
CA LYS A 94 8.87 6.63 -3.40
C LYS A 94 9.44 6.34 -4.80
N ALA A 95 8.58 5.89 -5.72
CA ALA A 95 8.98 5.63 -7.10
C ALA A 95 9.58 6.87 -7.78
N ASP A 96 9.07 8.08 -7.49
CA ASP A 96 9.58 9.33 -8.04
C ASP A 96 11.02 9.63 -7.59
N GLN A 97 11.33 9.39 -6.32
CA GLN A 97 12.71 9.55 -5.81
C GLN A 97 13.66 8.54 -6.45
N HIS A 98 13.22 7.29 -6.62
CA HIS A 98 14.06 6.26 -7.21
C HIS A 98 14.31 6.52 -8.69
N ILE A 99 13.30 6.93 -9.45
CA ILE A 99 13.47 7.35 -10.85
C ILE A 99 14.47 8.49 -10.94
N HIS A 100 14.37 9.49 -10.05
CA HIS A 100 15.31 10.61 -10.03
C HIS A 100 16.75 10.17 -9.77
N ASN A 101 16.94 9.21 -8.86
CA ASN A 101 18.26 8.65 -8.57
C ASN A 101 18.83 7.89 -9.78
N LEU A 102 18.02 7.05 -10.43
CA LEU A 102 18.42 6.35 -11.66
C LEU A 102 18.76 7.33 -12.79
N MET A 103 18.00 8.42 -12.94
CA MET A 103 18.31 9.45 -13.93
C MET A 103 19.69 10.08 -13.66
N LYS A 104 20.03 10.36 -12.40
CA LYS A 104 21.36 10.87 -12.03
C LYS A 104 22.47 9.87 -12.35
N GLU A 105 22.25 8.59 -12.06
CA GLU A 105 23.19 7.51 -12.40
C GLU A 105 23.40 7.37 -13.92
N MET A 106 22.37 7.68 -14.72
CA MET A 106 22.43 7.72 -16.19
C MET A 106 23.06 9.01 -16.74
N GLY A 107 23.62 9.88 -15.90
CA GLY A 107 24.32 11.11 -16.32
C GLY A 107 23.45 12.37 -16.40
N TYR A 108 22.31 12.42 -15.69
CA TYR A 108 21.53 13.64 -15.55
C TYR A 108 22.21 14.63 -14.57
N GLU A 109 22.81 15.71 -15.08
CA GLU A 109 23.67 16.61 -14.29
C GLU A 109 23.03 17.93 -13.79
N SER A 110 21.96 18.50 -14.38
CA SER A 110 21.33 19.73 -13.82
C SER A 110 19.96 20.13 -14.43
N ASP A 111 19.24 20.98 -13.70
CA ASP A 111 17.85 21.45 -13.82
C ASP A 111 17.54 22.44 -14.95
N GLU A 112 18.22 22.37 -16.10
CA GLU A 112 17.88 23.23 -17.24
C GLU A 112 16.73 22.61 -18.06
N GLU A 113 15.58 23.29 -18.04
CA GLU A 113 14.39 22.97 -18.82
C GLU A 113 14.64 23.21 -20.30
N GLY A 114 15.18 22.21 -21.02
CA GLY A 114 15.37 22.36 -22.46
C GLY A 114 15.67 21.12 -23.28
N ASP A 115 16.03 19.98 -22.69
CA ASP A 115 16.57 18.86 -23.48
C ASP A 115 15.57 17.70 -23.61
N GLY A 116 15.27 17.30 -24.86
CA GLY A 116 14.51 16.09 -25.18
C GLY A 116 15.10 14.81 -24.56
N ASN A 117 16.38 14.86 -24.17
CA ASN A 117 17.06 13.83 -23.40
C ASN A 117 16.43 13.57 -22.02
N ARG A 118 15.86 14.58 -21.34
CA ARG A 118 15.26 14.41 -20.01
C ARG A 118 14.08 13.45 -20.01
N GLU A 119 13.19 13.57 -20.99
CA GLU A 119 12.02 12.70 -21.10
C GLU A 119 12.44 11.27 -21.45
N GLN A 120 13.47 11.10 -22.28
CA GLN A 120 14.02 9.80 -22.63
C GLN A 120 14.68 9.13 -21.42
N LEU A 121 15.52 9.85 -20.69
CA LEU A 121 16.12 9.38 -19.43
C LEU A 121 15.05 9.01 -18.41
N TYR A 122 14.01 9.83 -18.27
CA TYR A 122 12.88 9.52 -17.38
C TYR A 122 12.16 8.22 -17.79
N LYS A 123 11.87 8.02 -19.08
CA LYS A 123 11.24 6.80 -19.58
C LYS A 123 12.11 5.56 -19.32
N SER A 124 13.42 5.65 -19.58
CA SER A 124 14.37 4.57 -19.33
C SER A 124 14.47 4.24 -17.85
N ALA A 125 14.67 5.23 -16.98
CA ALA A 125 14.73 5.07 -15.53
C ALA A 125 13.42 4.49 -14.96
N ARG A 126 12.26 4.96 -15.46
CA ARG A 126 10.94 4.41 -15.09
C ARG A 126 10.81 2.94 -15.49
N ALA A 127 11.16 2.59 -16.72
CA ALA A 127 11.07 1.21 -17.20
C ALA A 127 12.00 0.28 -16.40
N GLN A 128 13.23 0.72 -16.13
CA GLN A 128 14.21 0.00 -15.32
C GLN A 128 13.68 -0.23 -13.90
N LEU A 129 13.22 0.82 -13.21
CA LEU A 129 12.62 0.69 -11.88
C LEU A 129 11.49 -0.34 -11.86
N ILE A 130 10.58 -0.28 -12.84
CA ILE A 130 9.42 -1.20 -12.90
C ILE A 130 9.88 -2.64 -13.05
N ALA A 131 10.80 -2.89 -14.00
CA ALA A 131 11.30 -4.24 -14.28
C ALA A 131 12.05 -4.81 -13.07
N GLU A 132 13.00 -4.05 -12.52
CA GLU A 132 13.81 -4.48 -11.37
C GLU A 132 12.95 -4.72 -10.14
N THR A 133 11.98 -3.83 -9.86
CA THR A 133 11.06 -4.01 -8.72
C THR A 133 10.26 -5.30 -8.86
N ARG A 134 9.63 -5.50 -10.02
CA ARG A 134 8.76 -6.66 -10.25
C ARG A 134 9.55 -7.96 -10.18
N GLN A 135 10.75 -7.98 -10.77
CA GLN A 135 11.62 -9.15 -10.72
C GLN A 135 12.13 -9.43 -9.29
N SER A 136 12.57 -8.40 -8.58
CA SER A 136 13.07 -8.56 -7.20
C SER A 136 11.98 -9.05 -6.26
N VAL A 137 10.78 -8.46 -6.30
CA VAL A 137 9.65 -8.91 -5.47
C VAL A 137 9.25 -10.34 -5.82
N LYS A 138 9.19 -10.68 -7.11
CA LYS A 138 8.88 -12.05 -7.55
C LYS A 138 9.87 -13.07 -7.00
N GLN A 139 11.17 -12.77 -7.04
CA GLN A 139 12.19 -13.63 -6.46
C GLN A 139 12.03 -13.76 -4.94
N ASN A 140 11.85 -12.64 -4.24
CA ASN A 140 11.70 -12.65 -2.78
C ASN A 140 10.44 -13.43 -2.34
N LEU A 141 9.33 -13.35 -3.08
CA LEU A 141 8.14 -14.15 -2.82
C LEU A 141 8.40 -15.64 -3.03
N ALA A 142 9.12 -16.01 -4.10
CA ALA A 142 9.48 -17.40 -4.38
C ALA A 142 10.40 -17.96 -3.28
N ASP A 143 11.40 -17.21 -2.86
CA ASP A 143 12.33 -17.59 -1.79
C ASP A 143 11.60 -17.80 -0.45
N ALA A 144 10.58 -16.97 -0.19
CA ALA A 144 9.70 -17.08 0.98
C ALA A 144 8.58 -18.13 0.83
N GLN A 145 8.52 -18.87 -0.29
CA GLN A 145 7.47 -19.86 -0.59
C GLN A 145 6.05 -19.28 -0.56
N LEU A 146 5.95 -17.99 -0.89
CA LEU A 146 4.70 -17.26 -1.04
C LEU A 146 4.22 -17.35 -2.50
N PRO A 147 2.90 -17.35 -2.72
CA PRO A 147 2.38 -17.29 -4.08
C PRO A 147 2.78 -15.97 -4.73
N ASP A 148 2.93 -16.00 -6.06
CA ASP A 148 3.15 -14.80 -6.86
C ASP A 148 1.98 -13.83 -6.65
N GLN A 149 2.30 -12.57 -6.44
CA GLN A 149 1.35 -11.50 -6.13
C GLN A 149 1.74 -10.23 -6.86
N ARG A 150 0.73 -9.45 -7.26
CA ARG A 150 0.96 -8.18 -7.91
C ARG A 150 1.61 -7.19 -6.94
N ILE A 151 2.66 -6.53 -7.42
CA ILE A 151 3.28 -5.36 -6.78
C ILE A 151 2.78 -4.09 -7.46
N TYR A 152 2.38 -3.12 -6.65
CA TYR A 152 2.01 -1.77 -7.10
C TYR A 152 3.14 -0.81 -6.81
N ILE A 153 3.61 -0.11 -7.83
CA ILE A 153 4.69 0.88 -7.71
C ILE A 153 4.07 2.26 -7.72
N VAL A 154 4.30 3.03 -6.66
CA VAL A 154 3.63 4.31 -6.45
C VAL A 154 4.57 5.43 -6.00
N SER A 155 4.16 6.65 -6.34
CA SER A 155 4.72 7.89 -5.84
C SER A 155 3.66 8.66 -5.06
N ASN A 156 4.09 9.29 -3.96
CA ASN A 156 3.18 10.14 -3.17
C ASN A 156 2.62 11.30 -4.02
N LYS A 157 3.44 11.87 -4.91
CA LYS A 157 3.03 12.96 -5.82
C LYS A 157 1.89 12.54 -6.75
N ALA A 158 1.96 11.35 -7.36
CA ALA A 158 0.90 10.90 -8.26
C ALA A 158 -0.37 10.53 -7.49
N LEU A 159 -0.26 9.85 -6.34
CA LEU A 159 -1.41 9.56 -5.48
C LEU A 159 -2.13 10.85 -5.05
N LEU A 160 -1.37 11.87 -4.63
CA LEU A 160 -1.94 13.18 -4.27
C LEU A 160 -2.57 13.91 -5.47
N GLY A 161 -2.05 13.69 -6.69
CA GLY A 161 -2.68 14.19 -7.90
C GLY A 161 -4.06 13.58 -8.10
N ILE A 162 -4.14 12.25 -8.03
CA ILE A 162 -5.39 11.50 -8.24
C ILE A 162 -6.43 11.85 -7.19
N VAL A 163 -6.06 11.87 -5.90
CA VAL A 163 -6.98 12.18 -4.80
C VAL A 163 -7.51 13.63 -4.87
N LYS A 164 -6.81 14.53 -5.57
CA LYS A 164 -7.26 15.90 -5.81
C LYS A 164 -7.97 16.08 -7.16
N ASP A 165 -8.46 14.99 -7.75
CA ASP A 165 -9.10 14.96 -9.08
C ASP A 165 -8.25 15.56 -10.21
N LYS A 166 -6.93 15.48 -10.07
CA LYS A 166 -5.99 15.90 -11.13
C LYS A 166 -5.50 14.67 -11.87
N ALA A 167 -5.51 14.72 -13.20
CA ALA A 167 -4.92 13.67 -14.03
C ALA A 167 -3.41 13.55 -13.71
N PRO A 168 -2.95 12.43 -13.13
CA PRO A 168 -1.55 12.27 -12.77
C PRO A 168 -0.71 12.07 -14.04
N LYS A 169 0.12 13.06 -14.40
CA LYS A 169 0.98 12.96 -15.60
C LYS A 169 2.00 11.81 -15.56
N LYS A 170 2.31 11.30 -14.37
CA LYS A 170 3.42 10.37 -14.10
C LYS A 170 3.01 9.13 -13.30
N ALA A 171 1.72 8.78 -13.30
CA ALA A 171 1.25 7.56 -12.63
C ALA A 171 1.91 6.31 -13.23
N ILE A 172 2.21 5.34 -12.37
CA ILE A 172 2.73 4.01 -12.67
C ILE A 172 1.62 2.98 -12.42
N ASP A 173 1.33 2.68 -11.15
CA ASP A 173 0.28 1.73 -10.75
C ASP A 173 -0.74 2.37 -9.76
N GLU A 174 -0.69 3.69 -9.54
CA GLU A 174 -1.52 4.36 -8.52
C GLU A 174 -3.03 4.23 -8.79
N ILE A 175 -3.43 4.31 -10.07
CA ILE A 175 -4.85 4.23 -10.45
C ILE A 175 -5.36 2.80 -10.22
N GLU A 176 -4.58 1.81 -10.65
CA GLU A 176 -4.90 0.40 -10.45
C GLU A 176 -4.92 0.04 -8.96
N LEU A 177 -3.96 0.54 -8.17
CA LEU A 177 -3.92 0.33 -6.72
C LEU A 177 -5.21 0.82 -6.06
N LEU A 178 -5.60 2.09 -6.32
CA LEU A 178 -6.80 2.66 -5.72
C LEU A 178 -8.06 1.89 -6.15
N ARG A 179 -8.18 1.57 -7.44
CA ARG A 179 -9.32 0.80 -7.96
C ARG A 179 -9.41 -0.57 -7.28
N ASP A 180 -8.30 -1.29 -7.17
CA ASP A 180 -8.30 -2.64 -6.63
C ASP A 180 -8.53 -2.62 -5.10
N LEU A 181 -7.98 -1.61 -4.38
CA LEU A 181 -8.23 -1.38 -2.95
C LEU A 181 -9.71 -1.08 -2.67
N TYR A 182 -10.30 -0.11 -3.37
CA TYR A 182 -11.72 0.19 -3.21
C TYR A 182 -12.57 -1.02 -3.60
N GLY A 183 -12.20 -1.74 -4.66
CA GLY A 183 -12.88 -2.97 -5.05
C GLY A 183 -12.86 -4.05 -3.96
N GLU A 184 -11.75 -4.22 -3.25
CA GLU A 184 -11.65 -5.16 -2.13
C GLU A 184 -12.49 -4.70 -0.94
N ALA A 185 -12.42 -3.43 -0.59
CA ALA A 185 -13.13 -2.90 0.55
C ALA A 185 -14.67 -2.99 0.37
N HIS A 186 -15.17 -2.81 -0.86
CA HIS A 186 -16.58 -3.05 -1.18
C HIS A 186 -16.99 -4.54 -1.13
N ARG A 187 -16.06 -5.47 -1.35
CA ARG A 187 -16.31 -6.91 -1.19
C ARG A 187 -16.39 -7.30 0.29
N SER A 188 -15.46 -6.80 1.10
CA SER A 188 -15.41 -7.08 2.54
C SER A 188 -16.62 -6.49 3.29
N GLY A 189 -17.12 -5.32 2.86
CA GLY A 189 -18.31 -4.68 3.44
C GLY A 189 -19.63 -5.46 3.28
N LYS A 190 -19.70 -6.53 2.46
CA LYS A 190 -20.92 -7.34 2.28
C LYS A 190 -21.12 -8.44 3.33
N PHE A 191 -20.19 -8.64 4.26
CA PHE A 191 -20.29 -9.72 5.25
C PHE A 191 -20.88 -9.33 6.62
N ILE A 192 -21.29 -8.08 6.83
CA ILE A 192 -21.91 -7.63 8.10
C ILE A 192 -23.31 -7.06 7.82
N HIS A 193 -24.24 -7.92 7.41
CA HIS A 193 -25.68 -7.88 7.75
C HIS A 193 -26.45 -8.98 7.02
N GLY A 194 -26.08 -10.24 7.27
CA GLY A 194 -26.93 -11.39 7.00
C GLY A 194 -27.45 -11.95 8.30
N VAL A 195 -28.46 -11.32 8.92
CA VAL A 195 -29.22 -11.99 9.98
C VAL A 195 -30.02 -13.12 9.31
N PRO A 196 -29.86 -14.39 9.74
CA PRO A 196 -30.68 -15.47 9.21
C PRO A 196 -32.11 -15.30 9.73
N ASN A 197 -33.05 -15.00 8.85
CA ASN A 197 -34.46 -15.07 9.20
C ASN A 197 -34.91 -16.54 9.18
N THR A 198 -34.73 -17.23 10.30
CA THR A 198 -35.42 -18.50 10.56
C THR A 198 -36.34 -18.37 11.78
N ALA A 199 -37.61 -18.20 11.43
CA ALA A 199 -38.80 -18.84 11.97
C ALA A 199 -39.22 -18.61 13.44
N LEU A 200 -40.43 -18.06 13.58
CA LEU A 200 -41.46 -18.41 14.60
C LEU A 200 -42.82 -18.34 13.86
N THR A 201 -43.30 -19.45 13.29
CA THR A 201 -44.29 -20.41 13.84
C THR A 201 -45.68 -19.85 14.13
N SER A 202 -46.60 -20.24 13.24
CA SER A 202 -47.94 -20.83 13.48
C SER A 202 -49.06 -20.07 14.21
N ALA A 203 -50.22 -20.11 13.52
CA ALA A 203 -51.58 -20.32 14.03
C ALA A 203 -52.26 -19.17 14.79
N HIS A 204 -53.35 -18.65 14.22
CA HIS A 204 -54.69 -18.97 14.71
C HIS A 204 -55.81 -18.57 13.72
N SER A 205 -56.65 -19.57 13.46
CA SER A 205 -58.06 -19.57 13.06
C SER A 205 -58.91 -18.37 13.51
N HIS A 206 -59.68 -17.77 12.60
CA HIS A 206 -61.15 -17.90 12.53
C HIS A 206 -61.71 -17.24 11.26
#